data_AF-A0A9D6IYU9-F1
#
_entry.id   AF-A0A9D6IYU9-F1
#
_cell.length_a   1.000
_cell.length_b   1.000
_cell.length_c   1.000
_cell.angle_alpha   90.00
_cell.angle_beta   90.00
_cell.angle_gamma   90.00
#
_symmetry.space_group_name_H-M   'P 1'
#
loop_
_entity.id
_entity.type
_entity.pdbx_description
1 polymer ?
#
loop_
_entity_poly.entity_id
_entity_poly.type
_entity_poly.pdbx_seq_one_letter_code
_entity_poly.pdbx_strand_id
1 'polypeptide(L)' 'MSSPLDFSDTRWGVRIPPPELGQHTEEILLELGYGWEKITALKGERVIP' A
#
# COMPACT_ATOMS: atom_id res chain seq x y z
N MET A 1 -6.34 -19.12 6.90
CA MET A 1 -5.15 -19.00 7.75
C MET A 1 -5.48 -18.10 8.91
N SER A 2 -5.09 -18.50 10.11
CA SER A 2 -5.52 -17.88 11.36
C SER A 2 -4.32 -17.35 12.12
N SER A 3 -4.48 -16.22 12.82
CA SER A 3 -3.53 -15.79 13.85
C SER A 3 -3.34 -16.95 14.86
N PRO A 4 -2.13 -17.22 15.34
CA PRO A 4 -1.88 -18.25 16.36
C PRO A 4 -2.37 -17.82 17.76
N LEU A 5 -2.79 -16.56 17.90
CA LEU A 5 -3.33 -15.99 19.13
C LEU A 5 -4.75 -15.48 18.89
N ASP A 6 -5.62 -15.78 19.83
CA ASP A 6 -6.95 -15.19 19.93
C ASP A 6 -6.97 -14.05 20.95
N PHE A 7 -7.67 -12.99 20.60
CA PHE A 7 -7.80 -11.78 21.40
C PHE A 7 -9.23 -11.70 21.92
N SER A 8 -9.41 -11.62 23.24
CA SER A 8 -10.72 -11.65 23.90
C SER A 8 -11.60 -10.45 23.55
N ASP A 9 -11.00 -9.26 23.45
CA ASP A 9 -11.73 -7.99 23.32
C ASP A 9 -11.65 -7.39 21.91
N THR A 10 -10.66 -7.79 21.11
CA THR A 10 -10.42 -7.25 19.76
C THR A 10 -10.52 -8.37 18.74
N ARG A 11 -11.57 -8.35 17.91
CA ARG A 11 -11.66 -9.33 16.81
C ARG A 11 -10.54 -9.11 15.81
N TRP A 12 -9.75 -10.15 15.60
CA TRP A 12 -8.77 -10.20 14.52
C TRP A 12 -9.36 -10.95 13.33
N GLY A 13 -8.89 -10.64 12.12
CA GLY A 13 -9.33 -11.30 10.89
C GLY A 13 -8.59 -10.76 9.68
N VAL A 14 -8.51 -11.56 8.61
CA VAL A 14 -8.00 -11.09 7.33
C VAL A 14 -8.98 -10.06 6.76
N ARG A 15 -8.50 -8.83 6.50
CA ARG A 15 -9.37 -7.73 6.05
C ARG A 15 -9.44 -7.61 4.53
N ILE A 16 -8.31 -7.73 3.85
CA ILE A 16 -8.20 -7.59 2.40
C ILE A 16 -7.16 -8.57 1.85
N PRO A 17 -7.24 -8.93 0.56
CA PRO A 17 -6.20 -9.67 -0.14
C PRO A 17 -4.84 -8.95 -0.04
N PRO A 18 -3.72 -9.68 -0.23
CA PRO A 18 -2.41 -9.04 -0.36
C PRO A 18 -2.41 -8.09 -1.57
N PRO A 19 -1.70 -6.95 -1.48
CA PRO A 19 -1.65 -6.00 -2.57
C PRO A 19 -0.81 -6.54 -3.75
N GLU A 20 -1.12 -6.06 -4.95
CA GLU A 20 -0.27 -6.26 -6.12
C GLU A 20 0.99 -5.39 -6.06
N LEU A 21 2.00 -5.75 -6.87
CA LEU A 21 3.22 -4.94 -7.00
C LEU A 21 2.85 -3.53 -7.48
N GLY A 22 3.08 -2.53 -6.63
CA GLY A 22 2.84 -1.13 -6.95
C GLY A 22 1.43 -0.61 -6.70
N GLN A 23 0.49 -1.45 -6.21
CA GLN A 23 -0.93 -1.09 -6.06
C GLN A 23 -1.17 0.22 -5.29
N HIS A 24 -0.34 0.53 -4.29
CA HIS A 24 -0.49 1.71 -3.43
C HIS A 24 0.64 2.73 -3.60
N THR A 25 1.54 2.57 -4.58
CA THR A 25 2.71 3.45 -4.73
C THR A 25 2.31 4.90 -4.98
N GLU A 26 1.41 5.15 -5.92
CA GLU A 26 0.97 6.50 -6.29
C GLU A 26 0.14 7.15 -5.17
N GLU A 27 -0.73 6.37 -4.52
CA GLU A 27 -1.53 6.80 -3.35
C GLU A 27 -0.65 7.31 -2.21
N ILE A 28 0.36 6.52 -1.81
CA ILE A 28 1.29 6.89 -0.74
C ILE A 28 2.13 8.11 -1.13
N LEU A 29 2.58 8.22 -2.38
CA LEU A 29 3.36 9.37 -2.83
C LEU A 29 2.54 10.66 -2.77
N LEU A 30 1.26 10.62 -3.13
CA LEU A 30 0.35 11.76 -2.99
C LEU A 30 0.15 12.16 -1.53
N GLU A 31 -0.04 11.19 -0.63
CA GLU A 31 -0.14 11.44 0.81
C GLU A 31 1.14 12.08 1.40
N LEU A 32 2.30 11.72 0.85
CA LEU A 32 3.59 12.32 1.20
C LEU A 32 3.81 13.71 0.57
N GLY A 33 2.84 14.23 -0.20
CA GLY A 33 2.90 15.56 -0.81
C GLY A 33 3.63 15.62 -2.15
N TYR A 34 3.85 14.50 -2.82
CA TYR A 34 4.36 14.50 -4.19
C TYR A 34 3.24 14.90 -5.15
N GLY A 35 3.49 15.90 -6.00
CA GLY A 35 2.59 16.26 -7.09
C GLY A 35 2.60 15.22 -8.21
N TRP A 36 1.54 15.22 -9.01
CA TRP A 36 1.37 14.30 -10.15
C TRP A 36 2.52 14.42 -11.15
N GLU A 37 3.01 15.62 -11.41
CA GLU A 37 4.12 15.86 -12.34
C GLU A 37 5.38 15.09 -11.92
N LYS A 38 5.67 15.08 -10.62
CA LYS A 38 6.82 14.36 -10.06
C LYS A 38 6.61 12.86 -10.08
N ILE A 39 5.40 12.38 -9.77
CA ILE A 39 5.07 10.96 -9.80
C ILE A 39 5.20 10.40 -11.24
N THR A 40 4.69 11.13 -12.23
CA THR A 40 4.83 10.75 -13.65
C THR A 40 6.30 10.72 -14.09
N ALA A 41 7.14 11.67 -13.64
CA ALA A 41 8.57 11.66 -13.93
C ALA A 41 9.25 10.41 -13.36
N LEU A 42 8.99 10.06 -12.09
CA LEU A 42 9.54 8.86 -11.44
C LEU A 42 9.12 7.57 -12.17
N LYS A 43 7.89 7.51 -12.67
CA LYS A 43 7.39 6.38 -13.46
C LYS A 43 8.08 6.28 -14.81
N GLY A 44 8.26 7.41 -15.49
CA GLY A 44 9.01 7.49 -16.75
C GLY A 44 10.48 7.08 -16.61
N GLU A 45 11.11 7.41 -15.49
CA GLU A 45 12.47 7.00 -15.12
C GLU A 45 12.57 5.56 -14.61
N ARG A 46 11.44 4.86 -14.44
CA ARG A 46 11.34 3.50 -13.88
C ARG A 46 11.88 3.39 -12.45
N VAL A 47 11.85 4.49 -11.69
CA VAL A 47 12.19 4.51 -10.25
C VAL A 47 11.05 3.89 -9.43
N ILE A 48 9.82 4.01 -9.93
CA ILE A 48 8.62 3.38 -9.37
C ILE A 48 7.93 2.51 -10.44
N PRO A 49 7.20 1.46 -10.01
CA PRO A 49 6.48 0.55 -10.92
C PRO A 49 5.31 1.20 -11.66
#